data_AF-A0A850MQ32-F1
#
_entry.id   AF-A0A850MQ32-F1
#
_cell.length_a   1.000
_cell.length_b   1.000
_cell.length_c   1.000
_cell.angle_alpha   90.00
_cell.angle_beta   90.00
_cell.angle_gamma   90.00
#
_symmetry.space_group_name_H-M   'P 1'
#
loop_
_entity.id
_entity.type
_entity.pdbx_description
1 polymer ?
#
loop_
_entity_poly.entity_id
_entity_poly.type
_entity_poly.pdbx_seq_one_letter_code
_entity_poly.pdbx_strand_id
1 'polypeptide(L)'
;MEPLIDLARKIENVDLREKIITFLEDPKISIETFGDELTPEEAPASKIYHHSYKGGLIEHIVGTTLIAIEIANMLKKVHQIDFINKDLLIAGGILHDIYKPLTYNQDGLKYERSRLGSKIDHTSLIFAEAWTRKFPLELLHIILAHHGKGSPAQPRSLEALILHLADFVDSNLLGDILIGAQKIMERTGKKEKIENSKFAAIICDIMAKEGIQGVKNYLATL
;
A
#
# COMPACT_ATOMS: atom_id res chain seq x y z
N MET A 1 -8.82 -7.53 5.76
CA MET A 1 -8.91 -6.33 6.62
C MET A 1 -8.11 -6.43 7.93
N GLU A 2 -7.99 -7.58 8.60
CA GLU A 2 -7.39 -7.68 9.96
C GLU A 2 -5.98 -7.05 10.13
N PRO A 3 -5.05 -7.08 9.16
CA PRO A 3 -3.78 -6.35 9.32
C PRO A 3 -3.97 -4.82 9.45
N LEU A 4 -4.99 -4.26 8.80
CA LEU A 4 -5.32 -2.84 8.88
C LEU A 4 -6.04 -2.51 10.19
N ILE A 5 -6.99 -3.38 10.57
CA ILE A 5 -7.32 -3.79 11.95
C ILE A 5 -6.29 -3.41 13.03
N ASP A 6 -5.24 -4.22 13.05
CA ASP A 6 -4.13 -4.16 13.99
C ASP A 6 -3.34 -2.85 13.94
N LEU A 7 -3.22 -2.25 12.75
CA LEU A 7 -2.61 -0.92 12.62
C LEU A 7 -3.49 0.15 13.26
N ALA A 8 -4.81 0.13 13.00
CA ALA A 8 -5.75 1.09 13.58
C ALA A 8 -5.73 1.03 15.11
N ARG A 9 -5.58 -0.17 15.70
CA ARG A 9 -5.44 -0.36 17.15
C ARG A 9 -4.25 0.39 17.77
N LYS A 10 -3.25 0.79 16.98
CA LYS A 10 -2.09 1.59 17.43
C LYS A 10 -2.35 3.09 17.50
N ILE A 11 -3.48 3.57 16.97
CA ILE A 11 -3.89 4.98 17.08
C ILE A 11 -4.27 5.27 18.54
N GLU A 12 -3.62 6.25 19.16
CA GLU A 12 -3.82 6.59 20.58
C GLU A 12 -5.14 7.36 20.78
N ASN A 13 -5.46 8.30 19.89
CA ASN A 13 -6.72 9.02 19.86
C ASN A 13 -7.90 8.05 19.64
N VAL A 14 -8.71 7.87 20.67
CA VAL A 14 -9.83 6.91 20.69
C VAL A 14 -10.84 7.21 19.59
N ASP A 15 -11.25 8.46 19.44
CA ASP A 15 -12.27 8.84 18.46
C ASP A 15 -11.80 8.57 17.02
N LEU A 16 -10.55 8.91 16.70
CA LEU A 16 -9.98 8.62 15.38
C LEU A 16 -9.80 7.11 15.17
N ARG A 17 -9.34 6.38 16.19
CA ARG A 17 -9.18 4.92 16.12
C ARG A 17 -10.51 4.24 15.80
N GLU A 18 -11.55 4.51 16.58
CA GLU A 18 -12.87 3.90 16.36
C GLU A 18 -13.41 4.27 14.99
N LYS A 19 -13.24 5.51 14.56
CA LYS A 19 -13.67 5.96 13.24
C LYS A 19 -12.97 5.23 12.10
N ILE A 20 -11.67 4.95 12.23
CA ILE A 20 -10.91 4.15 11.25
C ILE A 20 -11.40 2.69 11.28
N ILE A 21 -11.60 2.11 12.46
CA ILE A 21 -12.09 0.72 12.58
C ILE A 21 -13.48 0.59 11.95
N THR A 22 -14.44 1.46 12.30
CA THR A 22 -15.77 1.48 11.67
C THR A 22 -15.69 1.66 10.15
N PHE A 23 -14.76 2.48 9.65
CA PHE A 23 -14.55 2.62 8.22
C PHE A 23 -14.08 1.30 7.58
N LEU A 24 -13.15 0.58 8.22
CA LEU A 24 -12.62 -0.68 7.71
C LEU A 24 -13.64 -1.83 7.79
N GLU A 25 -14.55 -1.80 8.75
CA GLU A 25 -15.66 -2.76 8.88
C GLU A 25 -16.76 -2.53 7.85
N ASP A 26 -17.00 -1.27 7.46
CA ASP A 26 -17.94 -0.90 6.40
C ASP A 26 -17.29 0.07 5.39
N PRO A 27 -16.39 -0.43 4.52
CA PRO A 27 -15.65 0.40 3.57
C PRO A 27 -16.51 0.84 2.37
N LYS A 28 -17.83 0.63 2.43
CA LYS A 28 -18.74 1.02 1.35
C LYS A 28 -18.64 2.51 1.06
N ILE A 29 -18.60 2.82 -0.23
CA ILE A 29 -18.63 4.18 -0.73
C ILE A 29 -20.07 4.59 -1.01
N SER A 30 -20.37 5.86 -0.81
CA SER A 30 -21.70 6.44 -1.07
C SER A 30 -22.01 6.67 -2.56
N ILE A 31 -21.03 6.44 -3.44
CA ILE A 31 -21.15 6.61 -4.90
C ILE A 31 -21.53 5.27 -5.54
N GLU A 32 -22.29 5.30 -6.63
CA GLU A 32 -22.65 4.12 -7.40
C GLU A 32 -21.40 3.34 -7.89
N THR A 33 -21.38 2.04 -7.60
CA THR A 33 -20.42 1.05 -8.12
C THR A 33 -21.07 0.23 -9.22
N PHE A 34 -20.27 -0.34 -10.13
CA PHE A 34 -20.77 -0.98 -11.36
C PHE A 34 -20.69 -2.51 -11.34
N GLY A 35 -20.20 -3.11 -10.25
CA GLY A 35 -20.14 -4.55 -10.04
C GLY A 35 -18.97 -5.24 -10.74
N ASP A 36 -18.07 -4.48 -11.37
CA ASP A 36 -16.82 -4.96 -11.97
C ASP A 36 -15.59 -4.69 -11.09
N GLU A 37 -15.77 -4.02 -9.96
CA GLU A 37 -14.71 -3.65 -9.02
C GLU A 37 -14.19 -4.83 -8.19
N LEU A 38 -12.97 -4.68 -7.64
CA LEU A 38 -12.35 -5.65 -6.74
C LEU A 38 -12.65 -5.34 -5.27
N THR A 39 -12.38 -6.30 -4.38
CA THR A 39 -12.32 -6.08 -2.93
C THR A 39 -10.89 -5.73 -2.48
N PRO A 40 -10.69 -5.05 -1.32
CA PRO A 40 -9.36 -4.74 -0.81
C PRO A 40 -8.42 -5.95 -0.67
N GLU A 41 -8.95 -7.10 -0.25
CA GLU A 41 -8.19 -8.35 -0.09
C GLU A 41 -7.75 -8.98 -1.41
N GLU A 42 -8.44 -8.66 -2.51
CA GLU A 42 -8.19 -9.26 -3.81
C GLU A 42 -7.43 -8.33 -4.75
N ALA A 43 -7.44 -7.03 -4.45
CA ALA A 43 -6.83 -6.02 -5.28
C ALA A 43 -5.29 -6.01 -5.21
N PRO A 44 -4.62 -5.65 -6.31
CA PRO A 44 -3.22 -5.27 -6.30
C PRO A 44 -3.06 -3.82 -5.83
N ALA A 45 -1.84 -3.42 -5.42
CA ALA A 45 -1.56 -2.00 -5.19
C ALA A 45 -1.23 -1.26 -6.51
N SER A 46 -0.73 -1.97 -7.52
CA SER A 46 -0.51 -1.44 -8.88
C SER A 46 -0.80 -2.50 -9.95
N LYS A 47 -1.19 -2.07 -11.14
CA LYS A 47 -1.54 -2.97 -12.25
C LYS A 47 -0.35 -3.71 -12.88
N ILE A 48 0.87 -3.20 -12.73
CA ILE A 48 2.04 -3.72 -13.47
C ILE A 48 3.34 -3.71 -12.64
N TYR A 49 3.53 -2.73 -11.76
CA TYR A 49 4.87 -2.45 -11.23
C TYR A 49 5.14 -3.09 -9.86
N HIS A 50 4.53 -2.57 -8.79
CA HIS A 50 4.71 -3.07 -7.42
C HIS A 50 3.43 -3.74 -6.92
N HIS A 51 3.56 -4.71 -6.03
CA HIS A 51 2.39 -5.39 -5.41
C HIS A 51 1.32 -5.80 -6.43
N SER A 52 1.74 -6.21 -7.65
CA SER A 52 0.85 -6.44 -8.79
C SER A 52 0.31 -7.86 -8.81
N TYR A 53 -0.33 -8.25 -7.70
CA TYR A 53 -0.86 -9.57 -7.45
C TYR A 53 -1.99 -9.50 -6.42
N LYS A 54 -2.76 -10.58 -6.32
CA LYS A 54 -3.90 -10.69 -5.40
C LYS A 54 -3.45 -10.45 -3.96
N GLY A 55 -4.10 -9.50 -3.27
CA GLY A 55 -3.78 -9.13 -1.88
C GLY A 55 -2.57 -8.22 -1.72
N GLY A 56 -1.91 -7.83 -2.82
CA GLY A 56 -0.79 -6.91 -2.82
C GLY A 56 -1.14 -5.54 -2.22
N LEU A 57 -2.40 -5.09 -2.36
CA LEU A 57 -2.85 -3.84 -1.76
C LEU A 57 -2.71 -3.82 -0.23
N ILE A 58 -3.13 -4.87 0.46
CA ILE A 58 -3.04 -4.94 1.92
C ILE A 58 -1.58 -4.93 2.37
N GLU A 59 -0.71 -5.67 1.66
CA GLU A 59 0.73 -5.66 1.95
C GLU A 59 1.34 -4.25 1.78
N HIS A 60 0.97 -3.55 0.70
CA HIS A 60 1.41 -2.18 0.43
C HIS A 60 0.96 -1.20 1.50
N ILE A 61 -0.33 -1.21 1.87
CA ILE A 61 -0.89 -0.34 2.90
C ILE A 61 -0.15 -0.57 4.24
N VAL A 62 0.09 -1.83 4.60
CA VAL A 62 0.83 -2.17 5.82
C VAL A 62 2.28 -1.69 5.74
N GLY A 63 2.99 -1.99 4.65
CA GLY A 63 4.38 -1.60 4.44
C GLY A 63 4.57 -0.08 4.49
N THR A 64 3.80 0.66 3.70
CA THR A 64 3.76 2.12 3.69
C THR A 64 3.51 2.69 5.09
N THR A 65 2.54 2.16 5.83
CA THR A 65 2.22 2.64 7.19
C THR A 65 3.39 2.40 8.16
N LEU A 66 4.02 1.23 8.12
CA LEU A 66 5.15 0.90 8.98
C LEU A 66 6.38 1.76 8.64
N ILE A 67 6.68 1.96 7.36
CA ILE A 67 7.76 2.85 6.91
C ILE A 67 7.51 4.28 7.41
N ALA A 68 6.28 4.79 7.29
CA ALA A 68 5.93 6.13 7.77
C ALA A 68 6.18 6.28 9.29
N ILE A 69 5.81 5.28 10.09
CA ILE A 69 6.09 5.27 11.55
C ILE A 69 7.60 5.30 11.81
N GLU A 70 8.39 4.52 11.07
CA GLU A 70 9.84 4.47 11.26
C GLU A 70 10.54 5.76 10.83
N ILE A 71 10.09 6.41 9.76
CA ILE A 71 10.57 7.74 9.38
C ILE A 71 10.29 8.74 10.51
N ALA A 72 9.08 8.74 11.09
CA ALA A 72 8.75 9.63 12.20
C ALA A 72 9.62 9.35 13.44
N ASN A 73 9.85 8.08 13.78
CA ASN A 73 10.75 7.68 14.87
C ASN A 73 12.17 8.18 14.65
N MET A 74 12.68 8.01 13.43
CA MET A 74 14.03 8.44 13.05
C MET A 74 14.16 9.96 13.16
N LEU A 75 13.20 10.72 12.64
CA LEU A 75 13.19 12.19 12.70
C LEU A 75 13.24 12.70 14.15
N LYS A 76 12.47 12.07 15.06
CA LYS A 76 12.56 12.39 16.49
C LYS A 76 13.93 12.07 17.07
N LYS A 77 14.47 10.87 16.79
CA LYS A 77 15.73 10.38 17.36
C LYS A 77 16.96 11.16 16.89
N VAL A 78 17.04 11.47 15.59
CA VAL A 78 18.23 12.04 14.95
C VAL A 78 18.13 13.56 14.83
N HIS A 79 16.96 14.05 14.43
CA HIS A 79 16.74 15.46 14.13
C HIS A 79 16.00 16.22 15.22
N GLN A 80 15.63 15.56 16.33
CA GLN A 80 14.96 16.17 17.48
C GLN A 80 13.66 16.89 17.10
N ILE A 81 12.94 16.37 16.09
CA ILE A 81 11.60 16.84 15.77
C ILE A 81 10.64 16.23 16.80
N ASP A 82 10.23 17.05 17.77
CA ASP A 82 9.47 16.58 18.94
C ASP A 82 8.02 16.19 18.63
N PHE A 83 7.41 16.86 17.65
CA PHE A 83 6.00 16.66 17.31
C PHE A 83 5.82 16.24 15.85
N ILE A 84 5.36 15.00 15.66
CA ILE A 84 4.79 14.44 14.44
C ILE A 84 3.57 13.64 14.88
N ASN A 85 2.40 13.92 14.31
CA ASN A 85 1.17 13.24 14.70
C ASN A 85 1.12 11.83 14.10
N LYS A 86 1.53 10.83 14.91
CA LYS A 86 1.55 9.42 14.50
C LYS A 86 0.15 8.85 14.27
N ASP A 87 -0.86 9.33 14.98
CA ASP A 87 -2.24 8.90 14.79
C ASP A 87 -2.73 9.25 13.38
N LEU A 88 -2.40 10.46 12.90
CA LEU A 88 -2.68 10.87 11.52
C LEU A 88 -1.85 10.11 10.48
N LEU A 89 -0.60 9.77 10.78
CA LEU A 89 0.22 8.94 9.89
C LEU A 89 -0.35 7.53 9.74
N ILE A 90 -0.77 6.91 10.85
CA ILE A 90 -1.36 5.58 10.82
C ILE A 90 -2.71 5.61 10.08
N ALA A 91 -3.58 6.57 10.41
CA ALA A 91 -4.85 6.73 9.73
C ALA A 91 -4.67 7.01 8.22
N GLY A 92 -3.74 7.91 7.86
CA GLY A 92 -3.43 8.24 6.47
C GLY A 92 -2.84 7.05 5.72
N GLY A 93 -1.90 6.33 6.34
CA GLY A 93 -1.34 5.09 5.83
C GLY A 93 -2.40 4.02 5.57
N ILE A 94 -3.35 3.82 6.48
CA ILE A 94 -4.43 2.86 6.29
C ILE A 94 -5.36 3.24 5.13
N LEU A 95 -5.69 4.53 4.99
CA LEU A 95 -6.73 4.97 4.07
C LEU A 95 -6.24 5.40 2.68
N HIS A 96 -4.97 5.77 2.49
CA HIS A 96 -4.50 6.47 1.27
C HIS A 96 -4.86 5.77 -0.04
N ASP A 97 -4.91 4.44 -0.01
CA ASP A 97 -5.12 3.58 -1.18
C ASP A 97 -6.31 2.63 -1.05
N ILE A 98 -7.12 2.75 0.02
CA ILE A 98 -8.15 1.76 0.36
C ILE A 98 -9.22 1.57 -0.74
N TYR A 99 -9.39 2.57 -1.61
CA TYR A 99 -10.31 2.52 -2.76
C TYR A 99 -9.66 2.28 -4.12
N LYS A 100 -8.37 1.91 -4.16
CA LYS A 100 -7.80 1.30 -5.37
C LYS A 100 -8.61 0.13 -5.94
N PRO A 101 -9.20 -0.78 -5.13
CA PRO A 101 -10.03 -1.87 -5.64
C PRO A 101 -11.22 -1.40 -6.48
N LEU A 102 -11.79 -0.24 -6.13
CA LEU A 102 -12.90 0.37 -6.88
C LEU A 102 -12.46 0.89 -8.26
N THR A 103 -11.16 1.10 -8.45
CA THR A 103 -10.60 1.63 -9.71
C THR A 103 -10.10 0.54 -10.65
N TYR A 104 -10.07 -0.72 -10.20
CA TYR A 104 -9.55 -1.86 -10.95
C TYR A 104 -10.61 -2.94 -11.11
N ASN A 105 -10.46 -3.70 -12.19
CA ASN A 105 -11.12 -4.97 -12.40
C ASN A 105 -10.04 -6.00 -12.83
N GLN A 106 -10.43 -7.26 -12.91
CA GLN A 106 -9.52 -8.35 -13.27
C GLN A 106 -10.02 -9.09 -14.51
N ASP A 107 -9.18 -9.16 -15.54
CA ASP A 107 -9.38 -9.99 -16.73
C ASP A 107 -8.29 -11.07 -16.79
N GLY A 108 -8.67 -12.30 -16.43
CA GLY A 108 -7.75 -13.42 -16.28
C GLY A 108 -6.63 -13.12 -15.27
N LEU A 109 -5.39 -13.03 -15.76
CA LEU A 109 -4.19 -12.73 -14.95
C LEU A 109 -3.79 -11.24 -14.99
N LYS A 110 -4.58 -10.38 -15.62
CA LYS A 110 -4.27 -8.95 -15.78
C LYS A 110 -5.24 -8.10 -14.98
N TYR A 111 -4.74 -6.98 -14.50
CA TYR A 111 -5.55 -5.94 -13.88
C TYR A 111 -5.75 -4.79 -14.86
N GLU A 112 -7.00 -4.39 -15.05
CA GLU A 112 -7.36 -3.26 -15.90
C GLU A 112 -8.06 -2.17 -15.07
N ARG A 113 -8.47 -1.08 -15.72
CA ARG A 113 -9.27 -0.05 -15.04
C ARG A 113 -10.73 -0.50 -15.06
N SER A 114 -11.39 -0.45 -13.90
CA SER A 114 -12.84 -0.63 -13.82
C SER A 114 -13.57 0.48 -14.57
N ARG A 115 -14.88 0.30 -14.79
CA ARG A 115 -15.73 1.36 -15.34
C ARG A 115 -15.60 2.66 -14.54
N LEU A 116 -15.64 2.58 -13.21
CA LEU A 116 -15.46 3.73 -12.32
C LEU A 116 -14.05 4.31 -12.39
N GLY A 117 -13.02 3.45 -12.30
CA GLY A 117 -11.61 3.83 -12.34
C GLY A 117 -11.13 4.44 -13.66
N SER A 118 -11.89 4.23 -14.74
CA SER A 118 -11.67 4.91 -16.02
C SER A 118 -12.01 6.41 -15.98
N LYS A 119 -12.79 6.85 -14.98
CA LYS A 119 -13.30 8.23 -14.84
C LYS A 119 -12.82 8.94 -13.59
N ILE A 120 -12.72 8.24 -12.46
CA ILE A 120 -12.39 8.83 -11.15
C ILE A 120 -11.27 8.02 -10.51
N ASP A 121 -10.27 8.70 -9.95
CA ASP A 121 -9.16 8.05 -9.25
C ASP A 121 -9.51 7.73 -7.78
N HIS A 122 -8.75 6.83 -7.17
CA HIS A 122 -9.01 6.37 -5.80
C HIS A 122 -8.91 7.49 -4.75
N THR A 123 -8.01 8.47 -4.91
CA THR A 123 -7.87 9.56 -3.92
C THR A 123 -9.09 10.47 -3.89
N SER A 124 -9.67 10.75 -5.06
CA SER A 124 -10.93 11.48 -5.18
C SER A 124 -12.09 10.71 -4.54
N LEU A 125 -12.16 9.39 -4.74
CA LEU A 125 -13.17 8.53 -4.10
C LEU A 125 -13.02 8.53 -2.56
N ILE A 126 -11.79 8.40 -2.05
CA ILE A 126 -11.52 8.38 -0.61
C ILE A 126 -11.87 9.74 -0.01
N PHE A 127 -11.50 10.84 -0.66
CA PHE A 127 -11.81 12.17 -0.19
C PHE A 127 -13.33 12.39 -0.06
N ALA A 128 -14.11 12.01 -1.07
CA ALA A 128 -15.56 12.18 -1.05
C ALA A 128 -16.22 11.44 0.12
N GLU A 129 -15.83 10.19 0.36
CA GLU A 129 -16.38 9.39 1.45
C GLU A 129 -15.87 9.87 2.82
N ALA A 130 -14.56 10.12 2.94
CA ALA A 130 -13.96 10.55 4.19
C ALA A 130 -14.47 11.94 4.63
N TRP A 131 -14.73 12.84 3.67
CA TRP A 131 -15.40 14.11 3.93
C TRP A 131 -16.81 13.92 4.48
N THR A 132 -17.61 13.06 3.85
CA THR A 132 -18.98 12.73 4.28
C THR A 132 -18.99 12.14 5.69
N ARG A 133 -18.01 11.28 5.99
CA ARG A 133 -17.81 10.69 7.32
C ARG A 133 -17.17 11.65 8.32
N LYS A 134 -16.88 12.90 7.95
CA LYS A 134 -16.33 13.98 8.80
C LYS A 134 -14.93 13.69 9.35
N PHE A 135 -14.06 13.03 8.60
CA PHE A 135 -12.64 12.90 8.99
C PHE A 135 -11.97 14.28 9.10
N PRO A 136 -10.94 14.43 9.96
CA PRO A 136 -10.27 15.72 10.15
C PRO A 136 -9.59 16.20 8.87
N LEU A 137 -9.53 17.52 8.68
CA LEU A 137 -8.99 18.15 7.47
C LEU A 137 -7.54 17.73 7.21
N GLU A 138 -6.74 17.58 8.26
CA GLU A 138 -5.35 17.17 8.21
C GLU A 138 -5.20 15.78 7.59
N LEU A 139 -6.09 14.84 7.95
CA LEU A 139 -6.10 13.50 7.37
C LEU A 139 -6.48 13.53 5.89
N LEU A 140 -7.48 14.34 5.53
CA LEU A 140 -7.90 14.50 4.13
C LEU A 140 -6.77 15.09 3.28
N HIS A 141 -6.01 16.04 3.81
CA HIS A 141 -4.83 16.59 3.16
C HIS A 141 -3.73 15.55 2.98
N ILE A 142 -3.43 14.75 4.01
CA ILE A 142 -2.46 13.64 3.94
C ILE A 142 -2.83 12.67 2.82
N ILE A 143 -4.09 12.23 2.76
CA ILE A 143 -4.60 11.33 1.71
C ILE A 143 -4.46 11.98 0.34
N LEU A 144 -4.92 13.23 0.16
CA LEU A 144 -4.86 13.88 -1.14
C LEU A 144 -3.43 14.17 -1.61
N ALA A 145 -2.45 14.26 -0.70
CA ALA A 145 -1.08 14.65 -1.01
C ALA A 145 -0.09 13.49 -1.22
N HIS A 146 -0.49 12.24 -0.98
CA HIS A 146 0.46 11.13 -0.89
C HIS A 146 1.20 10.78 -2.20
N HIS A 147 0.63 11.05 -3.39
CA HIS A 147 1.35 10.92 -4.68
C HIS A 147 2.31 12.10 -4.96
N GLY A 148 2.46 13.04 -4.02
CA GLY A 148 3.41 14.14 -4.12
C GLY A 148 3.10 15.09 -5.29
N LYS A 149 4.00 15.16 -6.28
CA LYS A 149 3.80 16.03 -7.47
C LYS A 149 2.65 15.55 -8.37
N GLY A 150 2.27 14.28 -8.30
CA GLY A 150 1.16 13.71 -9.06
C GLY A 150 -0.20 13.85 -8.36
N SER A 151 -0.23 14.34 -7.13
CA SER A 151 -1.43 14.46 -6.31
C SER A 151 -2.23 15.75 -6.60
N PRO A 152 -3.55 15.76 -6.33
CA PRO A 152 -4.35 16.99 -6.33
C PRO A 152 -3.83 18.09 -5.39
N ALA A 153 -3.14 17.68 -4.32
CA ALA A 153 -2.46 18.58 -3.39
C ALA A 153 -0.99 18.19 -3.23
N GLN A 154 -0.11 19.16 -2.97
CA GLN A 154 1.25 18.85 -2.56
C GLN A 154 1.33 18.62 -1.04
N PRO A 155 2.34 17.88 -0.55
CA PRO A 155 2.63 17.80 0.87
C PRO A 155 2.89 19.19 1.46
N ARG A 156 2.09 19.56 2.47
CA ARG A 156 2.16 20.85 3.20
C ARG A 156 2.26 20.67 4.72
N SER A 157 2.46 19.44 5.17
CA SER A 157 2.70 19.05 6.56
C SER A 157 3.80 17.98 6.59
N LEU A 158 4.41 17.77 7.77
CA LEU A 158 5.39 16.70 7.92
C LEU A 158 4.73 15.34 7.73
N GLU A 159 3.51 15.14 8.24
CA GLU A 159 2.76 13.90 8.10
C GLU A 159 2.49 13.57 6.62
N ALA A 160 2.06 14.54 5.83
CA ALA A 160 1.83 14.34 4.40
C ALA A 160 3.12 14.07 3.63
N LEU A 161 4.23 14.75 3.99
CA LEU A 161 5.52 14.51 3.36
C LEU A 161 6.08 13.14 3.71
N ILE A 162 5.96 12.73 4.97
CA ILE A 162 6.38 11.41 5.45
C ILE A 162 5.59 10.32 4.75
N LEU A 163 4.27 10.45 4.66
CA LEU A 163 3.45 9.44 4.00
C LEU A 163 3.78 9.34 2.50
N HIS A 164 3.96 10.48 1.83
CA HIS A 164 4.41 10.50 0.43
C HIS A 164 5.73 9.75 0.23
N LEU A 165 6.72 10.02 1.09
CA LEU A 165 8.02 9.36 1.01
C LEU A 165 7.93 7.87 1.36
N ALA A 166 7.08 7.50 2.31
CA ALA A 166 6.86 6.11 2.68
C ALA A 166 6.21 5.31 1.55
N ASP A 167 5.18 5.85 0.91
CA ASP A 167 4.53 5.27 -0.28
C ASP A 167 5.53 5.09 -1.42
N PHE A 168 6.35 6.12 -1.68
CA PHE A 168 7.39 6.05 -2.68
C PHE A 168 8.43 4.96 -2.37
N VAL A 169 8.90 4.88 -1.12
CA VAL A 169 9.89 3.88 -0.69
C VAL A 169 9.33 2.47 -0.84
N ASP A 170 8.13 2.20 -0.34
CA ASP A 170 7.49 0.89 -0.42
C ASP A 170 7.32 0.45 -1.88
N SER A 171 6.70 1.32 -2.68
CA SER A 171 6.43 1.09 -4.10
C SER A 171 7.69 0.79 -4.92
N ASN A 172 8.77 1.54 -4.72
CA ASN A 172 10.01 1.33 -5.48
C ASN A 172 10.79 0.13 -4.94
N LEU A 173 10.90 0.00 -3.62
CA LEU A 173 11.66 -1.07 -2.99
C LEU A 173 11.07 -2.44 -3.36
N LEU A 174 9.76 -2.63 -3.23
CA LEU A 174 9.18 -3.93 -3.61
C LEU A 174 9.24 -4.14 -5.13
N GLY A 175 9.00 -3.11 -5.93
CA GLY A 175 9.16 -3.20 -7.39
C GLY A 175 10.54 -3.74 -7.77
N ASP A 176 11.60 -3.19 -7.18
CA ASP A 176 12.98 -3.62 -7.43
C ASP A 176 13.28 -5.02 -6.88
N ILE A 177 12.72 -5.39 -5.73
CA ILE A 177 12.84 -6.75 -5.16
C ILE A 177 12.19 -7.79 -6.10
N LEU A 178 10.98 -7.53 -6.60
CA LEU A 178 10.29 -8.42 -7.53
C LEU A 178 11.08 -8.61 -8.83
N ILE A 179 11.60 -7.50 -9.39
CA ILE A 179 12.44 -7.53 -10.59
C ILE A 179 13.74 -8.28 -10.33
N GLY A 180 14.38 -8.04 -9.18
CA GLY A 180 15.61 -8.72 -8.77
C GLY A 180 15.41 -10.23 -8.63
N ALA A 181 14.35 -10.65 -7.94
CA ALA A 181 14.00 -12.06 -7.78
C ALA A 181 13.69 -12.73 -9.13
N GLN A 182 12.97 -12.07 -10.03
CA GLN A 182 12.71 -12.58 -11.38
C GLN A 182 14.02 -12.82 -12.15
N LYS A 183 14.96 -11.88 -12.10
CA LYS A 183 16.28 -12.03 -12.73
C LYS A 183 17.10 -13.17 -12.11
N ILE A 184 16.98 -13.40 -10.81
CA ILE A 184 17.63 -14.54 -10.14
C ILE A 184 17.04 -15.85 -10.66
N MET A 185 15.70 -15.96 -10.76
CA MET A 185 15.04 -17.14 -11.31
C MET A 185 15.46 -17.43 -12.74
N GLU A 186 15.51 -16.42 -13.61
CA GLU A 186 15.93 -16.58 -15.01
C GLU A 186 17.35 -17.17 -15.12
N ARG A 187 18.26 -16.78 -14.24
CA ARG A 187 19.63 -17.33 -14.16
C ARG A 187 19.70 -18.79 -13.74
N THR A 188 18.63 -19.33 -13.13
CA THR A 188 18.53 -20.77 -12.85
C THR A 188 18.09 -21.59 -14.05
N GLY A 189 17.63 -20.94 -15.14
CA GLY A 189 17.04 -21.57 -16.32
C GLY A 189 15.50 -21.69 -16.25
N LYS A 190 14.89 -21.26 -15.15
CA LYS A 190 13.44 -21.20 -14.93
C LYS A 190 12.85 -19.95 -15.60
N LYS A 191 11.62 -20.06 -16.12
CA LYS A 191 10.91 -18.98 -16.84
C LYS A 191 9.59 -18.59 -16.18
N GLU A 192 9.25 -19.26 -15.10
CA GLU A 192 8.10 -18.99 -14.27
C GLU A 192 8.20 -17.55 -13.72
N LYS A 193 7.04 -16.90 -13.55
CA LYS A 193 7.00 -15.55 -13.00
C LYS A 193 7.02 -15.58 -11.48
N ILE A 194 7.66 -14.58 -10.88
CA ILE A 194 7.48 -14.28 -9.46
C ILE A 194 6.01 -13.90 -9.23
N GLU A 195 5.33 -14.67 -8.38
CA GLU A 195 3.89 -14.54 -8.16
C GLU A 195 3.52 -13.50 -7.09
N ASN A 196 4.39 -13.29 -6.09
CA ASN A 196 4.13 -12.39 -4.96
C ASN A 196 5.44 -12.01 -4.22
N SER A 197 5.33 -11.04 -3.29
CA SER A 197 6.43 -10.56 -2.46
C SER A 197 7.10 -11.65 -1.64
N LYS A 198 6.33 -12.58 -1.05
CA LYS A 198 6.86 -13.64 -0.18
C LYS A 198 7.76 -14.60 -0.96
N PHE A 199 7.33 -15.00 -2.15
CA PHE A 199 8.16 -15.82 -3.01
C PHE A 199 9.43 -15.09 -3.46
N ALA A 200 9.31 -13.81 -3.85
CA ALA A 200 10.48 -12.97 -4.13
C ALA A 200 11.45 -12.90 -2.95
N ALA A 201 10.95 -12.71 -1.73
CA ALA A 201 11.76 -12.64 -0.52
C ALA A 201 12.52 -13.95 -0.29
N ILE A 202 11.87 -15.11 -0.46
CA ILE A 202 12.54 -16.43 -0.34
C ILE A 202 13.68 -16.55 -1.36
N ILE A 203 13.43 -16.18 -2.63
CA ILE A 203 14.45 -16.24 -3.68
C ILE A 203 15.64 -15.32 -3.36
N CYS A 204 15.37 -14.09 -2.91
CA CYS A 204 16.40 -13.13 -2.51
C CYS A 204 17.21 -13.63 -1.30
N ASP A 205 16.54 -14.17 -0.29
CA ASP A 205 17.16 -14.69 0.93
C ASP A 205 18.10 -15.86 0.64
N ILE A 206 17.65 -16.83 -0.16
CA ILE A 206 18.45 -17.98 -0.55
C ILE A 206 19.63 -17.52 -1.41
N MET A 207 19.39 -16.60 -2.36
CA MET A 207 20.47 -16.04 -3.17
C MET A 207 21.54 -15.35 -2.30
N ALA A 208 21.13 -14.62 -1.26
CA ALA A 208 22.05 -13.94 -0.35
C ALA A 208 22.85 -14.92 0.53
N LYS A 209 22.26 -16.03 0.96
CA LYS A 209 22.88 -17.00 1.89
C LYS A 209 23.68 -18.09 1.19
N GLU A 210 23.14 -18.62 0.08
CA GLU A 210 23.61 -19.85 -0.56
C GLU A 210 23.96 -19.65 -2.05
N GLY A 211 23.76 -18.44 -2.58
CA GLY A 211 24.00 -18.12 -3.98
C GLY A 211 23.07 -18.86 -4.94
N ILE A 212 23.44 -18.84 -6.22
CA ILE A 212 22.58 -19.35 -7.30
C ILE A 212 22.33 -20.87 -7.21
N GLN A 213 23.27 -21.64 -6.62
CA GLN A 213 23.10 -23.08 -6.47
C GLN A 213 22.07 -23.40 -5.38
N GLY A 214 22.04 -22.65 -4.28
CA GLY A 214 20.98 -22.77 -3.27
C GLY A 214 19.60 -22.52 -3.87
N VAL A 215 19.47 -21.48 -4.70
CA VAL A 215 18.20 -21.19 -5.39
C VAL A 215 17.79 -22.35 -6.31
N LYS A 216 18.73 -22.90 -7.09
CA LYS A 216 18.45 -24.09 -7.94
C LYS A 216 17.96 -25.28 -7.12
N ASN A 217 18.60 -25.54 -5.98
CA ASN A 217 18.25 -26.65 -5.10
C ASN A 217 16.85 -26.46 -4.52
N TYR A 218 16.52 -25.26 -4.04
CA TYR A 218 15.19 -24.93 -3.54
C TYR A 218 14.11 -25.10 -4.61
N LEU A 219 14.34 -24.57 -5.81
CA LEU A 219 13.40 -24.68 -6.92
C LEU A 219 13.17 -26.12 -7.40
N ALA A 220 14.07 -27.06 -7.10
CA ALA A 220 13.89 -28.49 -7.39
C ALA A 220 13.00 -29.21 -6.35
N THR A 221 12.66 -28.54 -5.23
CA THR A 221 11.79 -29.08 -4.18
C THR A 221 10.34 -28.63 -4.30
N LEU A 222 10.05 -27.65 -5.16
CA LEU A 222 8.72 -27.15 -5.49
C LEU A 222 8.10 -27.99 -6.61
#